data_AF-A0AAD6GYI7-F1
#
_entry.id   AF-A0AAD6GYI7-F1
#
_cell.length_a   1.000
_cell.length_b   1.000
_cell.length_c   1.000
_cell.angle_alpha   90.00
_cell.angle_beta   90.00
_cell.angle_gamma   90.00
#
_symmetry.space_group_name_H-M   'P 1'
#
loop_
_entity.id
_entity.type
_entity.pdbx_description
1 polymer ?
#
loop_
_entity_poly.entity_id
_entity_poly.type
_entity_poly.pdbx_seq_one_letter_code
_entity_poly.pdbx_strand_id
1 'polypeptide(L)'
;MLRNRRLTGFSGAMAGNTMVVKSSDKVPLNMSYKSLLVYLDIVLYLIKCQSAEIASGKGRLTPGIINIISGHGQISGNILSHHMDSVATSNMKNVILELGGKSPAIIFSDSDIAKAVEETKDSVQWNSGQVCMANSRIYAHESIASTFIELFNKRFAAVVIGNPLLPDDPRATGR
;
A
#
# COMPACT_ATOMS: atom_id res chain seq x y z
N MET A 1 -12.90 -15.49 -8.84
CA MET A 1 -11.95 -14.36 -8.96
C MET A 1 -11.57 -13.74 -7.59
N LEU A 2 -11.43 -14.53 -6.50
CA LEU A 2 -11.20 -14.00 -5.13
C LEU A 2 -10.05 -14.70 -4.37
N ARG A 3 -9.20 -15.50 -5.04
CA ARG A 3 -8.25 -16.40 -4.36
C ARG A 3 -6.90 -15.77 -3.96
N ASN A 4 -6.65 -14.48 -4.20
CA ASN A 4 -5.28 -13.94 -4.06
C ASN A 4 -5.18 -12.50 -3.53
N ARG A 5 -6.05 -12.09 -2.60
CA ARG A 5 -5.82 -10.84 -1.84
C ARG A 5 -5.00 -11.18 -0.59
N ARG A 6 -3.68 -10.95 -0.64
CA ARG A 6 -2.86 -10.92 0.58
C ARG A 6 -3.38 -9.76 1.44
N LEU A 7 -3.97 -10.07 2.59
CA LEU A 7 -4.43 -9.10 3.58
C LEU A 7 -3.23 -8.51 4.35
N THR A 8 -2.35 -7.78 3.66
CA THR A 8 -1.27 -7.04 4.32
C THR A 8 -1.89 -5.85 5.06
N GLY A 9 -2.04 -5.98 6.37
CA GLY A 9 -2.66 -4.98 7.25
C GLY A 9 -3.58 -5.56 8.33
N PHE A 10 -3.93 -6.84 8.24
CA PHE A 10 -4.92 -7.47 9.14
C PHE A 10 -4.40 -8.71 9.88
N SER A 11 -3.08 -8.90 9.91
CA SER A 11 -2.42 -9.96 10.70
C SER A 11 -2.79 -9.88 12.19
N GLY A 12 -2.96 -8.67 12.73
CA GLY A 12 -3.38 -8.46 14.12
C GLY A 12 -4.77 -9.01 14.41
N ALA A 13 -5.76 -8.77 13.53
CA ALA A 13 -7.12 -9.32 13.68
C ALA A 13 -7.13 -10.85 13.54
N MET A 14 -6.36 -11.39 12.59
CA MET A 14 -6.21 -12.84 12.41
C MET A 14 -5.55 -13.53 13.60
N ALA A 15 -4.69 -12.82 14.34
CA ALA A 15 -4.10 -13.28 15.59
C ALA A 15 -5.02 -13.07 16.81
N GLY A 16 -6.28 -12.66 16.62
CA GLY A 16 -7.27 -12.50 17.68
C GLY A 16 -7.19 -11.16 18.44
N ASN A 17 -6.43 -10.18 17.94
CA ASN A 17 -6.32 -8.87 18.57
C ASN A 17 -7.46 -7.93 18.16
N THR A 18 -7.89 -7.08 19.09
CA THR A 18 -8.69 -5.89 18.73
C THR A 18 -7.82 -4.90 17.96
N MET A 19 -8.31 -4.49 16.80
CA MET A 19 -7.61 -3.53 15.94
C MET A 19 -8.21 -2.14 16.08
N VAL A 20 -7.35 -1.15 16.36
CA VAL A 20 -7.67 0.28 16.22
C VAL A 20 -6.89 0.79 15.01
N VAL A 21 -7.60 1.16 13.95
CA VAL A 21 -6.99 1.61 12.68
C VAL A 21 -7.20 3.11 12.53
N LYS A 22 -6.12 3.85 12.28
CA LYS A 22 -6.16 5.27 11.95
C LYS A 22 -5.61 5.50 10.55
N SER A 23 -6.39 6.15 9.68
CA SER A 23 -6.00 6.49 8.31
C SER A 23 -5.22 7.81 8.23
N SER A 24 -4.56 8.08 7.10
CA SER A 24 -4.12 9.46 6.81
C SER A 24 -5.33 10.42 6.80
N ASP A 25 -5.09 11.62 7.30
CA ASP A 25 -6.02 12.76 7.32
C ASP A 25 -6.34 13.29 5.91
N LYS A 26 -5.46 13.06 4.93
CA LYS A 26 -5.66 13.46 3.53
C LYS A 26 -6.55 12.51 2.75
N VAL A 27 -6.70 11.26 3.21
CA VAL A 27 -7.48 10.21 2.51
C VAL A 27 -8.43 9.44 3.45
N PRO A 28 -9.25 10.11 4.28
CA PRO A 28 -10.10 9.44 5.26
C PRO A 28 -11.21 8.62 4.62
N LEU A 29 -11.81 9.11 3.53
CA LEU A 29 -12.93 8.46 2.85
C LEU A 29 -12.57 7.08 2.27
N ASN A 30 -11.40 6.98 1.64
CA ASN A 30 -10.92 5.71 1.07
C ASN A 30 -10.75 4.64 2.15
N MET A 31 -10.37 5.04 3.36
CA MET A 31 -10.22 4.11 4.48
C MET A 31 -11.54 3.75 5.12
N SER A 32 -12.53 4.65 5.16
CA SER A 32 -13.90 4.31 5.58
C SER A 32 -14.57 3.30 4.64
N TYR A 33 -14.36 3.44 3.32
CA TYR A 33 -14.85 2.47 2.35
C TYR A 33 -14.10 1.14 2.45
N LYS A 34 -12.76 1.18 2.54
CA LYS A 34 -11.95 -0.04 2.73
C LYS A 34 -12.24 -0.74 4.05
N SER A 35 -12.50 -0.02 5.14
CA SER A 35 -12.84 -0.62 6.42
C SER A 35 -14.21 -1.32 6.38
N LEU A 36 -15.17 -0.80 5.60
CA LEU A 36 -16.43 -1.50 5.31
C LEU A 36 -16.21 -2.76 4.48
N LEU A 37 -15.44 -2.68 3.39
CA LEU A 37 -15.08 -3.86 2.58
C LEU A 37 -14.31 -4.90 3.38
N VAL A 38 -13.46 -4.47 4.30
CA VAL A 38 -12.71 -5.33 5.23
C VAL A 38 -13.63 -5.94 6.27
N TYR A 39 -14.60 -5.18 6.80
CA TYR A 39 -15.63 -5.74 7.66
C TYR A 39 -16.39 -6.85 6.93
N LEU A 40 -16.77 -6.61 5.68
CA LEU A 40 -17.39 -7.62 4.81
C LEU A 40 -16.45 -8.80 4.53
N ASP A 41 -15.19 -8.60 4.16
CA ASP A 41 -14.24 -9.67 3.85
C ASP A 41 -13.89 -10.50 5.09
N ILE A 42 -13.74 -9.86 6.25
CA ILE A 42 -13.53 -10.53 7.55
C ILE A 42 -14.80 -11.28 7.93
N VAL A 43 -15.99 -10.67 7.86
CA VAL A 43 -17.26 -11.35 8.14
C VAL A 43 -17.48 -12.52 7.18
N LEU A 44 -17.19 -12.37 5.89
CA LEU A 44 -17.31 -13.46 4.89
C LEU A 44 -16.26 -14.55 5.07
N TYR A 45 -15.02 -14.20 5.43
CA TYR A 45 -13.97 -15.15 5.80
C TYR A 45 -14.35 -15.90 7.07
N LEU A 46 -14.89 -15.19 8.06
CA LEU A 46 -15.34 -15.75 9.32
C LEU A 46 -16.59 -16.60 9.13
N ILE A 47 -17.52 -16.27 8.23
CA ILE A 47 -18.65 -17.13 7.83
C ILE A 47 -18.13 -18.41 7.15
N LYS A 48 -17.09 -18.30 6.31
CA LYS A 48 -16.42 -19.46 5.68
C LYS A 48 -15.68 -20.34 6.70
N CYS A 49 -14.92 -19.74 7.63
CA CYS A 49 -14.28 -20.44 8.75
C CYS A 49 -15.32 -21.00 9.72
N GLN A 50 -16.45 -20.31 9.92
CA GLN A 50 -17.60 -20.73 10.71
C GLN A 50 -18.28 -21.96 10.12
N SER A 51 -18.12 -22.26 8.83
CA SER A 51 -18.61 -23.51 8.26
C SER A 51 -17.89 -24.73 8.84
N ALA A 52 -16.63 -24.57 9.30
CA ALA A 52 -15.84 -25.63 9.93
C ALA A 52 -15.98 -25.63 11.47
N GLU A 53 -16.11 -24.47 12.13
CA GLU A 53 -16.17 -24.38 13.59
C GLU A 53 -17.58 -24.30 14.21
N ILE A 54 -18.62 -23.83 13.49
CA ILE A 54 -20.01 -23.84 14.02
C ILE A 54 -20.52 -25.27 14.19
N ALA A 55 -20.07 -26.21 13.35
CA ALA A 55 -20.35 -27.63 13.55
C ALA A 55 -19.85 -28.18 14.91
N SER A 56 -18.91 -27.48 15.57
CA SER A 56 -18.36 -27.83 16.88
C SER A 56 -18.87 -26.96 18.05
N GLY A 57 -19.72 -25.96 17.78
CA GLY A 57 -20.33 -25.10 18.80
C GLY A 57 -19.41 -24.05 19.45
N LYS A 58 -18.21 -23.79 18.90
CA LYS A 58 -17.18 -22.93 19.54
C LYS A 58 -16.87 -21.59 18.85
N GLY A 59 -17.34 -21.37 17.62
CA GLY A 59 -16.98 -20.17 16.83
C GLY A 59 -17.91 -18.97 17.07
N ARG A 60 -17.56 -18.08 18.00
CA ARG A 60 -18.26 -16.80 18.19
C ARG A 60 -17.26 -15.65 18.17
N LEU A 61 -17.49 -14.67 17.30
CA LEU A 61 -16.77 -13.41 17.33
C LEU A 61 -17.05 -12.73 18.66
N THR A 62 -16.00 -12.49 19.45
CA THR A 62 -16.12 -11.69 20.66
C THR A 62 -16.58 -10.28 20.27
N PRO A 63 -17.56 -9.70 20.99
CA PRO A 63 -17.91 -8.30 20.80
C PRO A 63 -16.65 -7.41 20.88
N GLY A 64 -16.43 -6.53 19.91
CA GLY A 64 -15.30 -5.57 19.92
C GLY A 64 -14.02 -6.01 19.20
N ILE A 65 -14.03 -7.07 18.38
CA ILE A 65 -12.86 -7.47 17.56
C ILE A 65 -12.42 -6.34 16.61
N ILE A 66 -13.36 -5.55 16.09
CA ILE A 66 -13.05 -4.39 15.24
C ILE A 66 -13.83 -3.19 15.76
N ASN A 67 -13.11 -2.19 16.27
CA ASN A 67 -13.68 -0.88 16.59
C ASN A 67 -13.08 0.15 15.64
N ILE A 68 -13.92 0.70 14.76
CA ILE A 68 -13.53 1.77 13.84
C ILE A 68 -13.83 3.10 14.53
N ILE A 69 -12.79 3.81 14.96
CA ILE A 69 -12.93 5.14 15.55
C ILE A 69 -12.59 6.18 14.48
N SER A 70 -13.60 6.88 13.99
CA SER A 70 -13.43 8.03 13.10
C SER A 70 -13.26 9.31 13.91
N GLY A 71 -12.25 10.13 13.59
CA GLY A 71 -12.00 11.42 14.25
C GLY A 71 -11.22 12.39 13.36
N HIS A 72 -11.11 13.64 13.78
CA HIS A 72 -10.39 14.68 13.03
C HIS A 72 -8.90 14.35 12.92
N GLY A 73 -8.44 14.17 11.67
CA GLY A 73 -7.19 13.48 11.35
C GLY A 73 -5.92 14.09 11.95
N GLN A 74 -5.85 15.41 12.14
CA GLN A 74 -4.68 16.08 12.72
C GLN A 74 -4.52 15.82 14.23
N ILE A 75 -5.59 15.95 15.03
CA ILE A 75 -5.50 15.81 16.49
C ILE A 75 -5.14 14.37 16.85
N SER A 76 -5.87 13.39 16.32
CA SER A 76 -5.59 11.98 16.54
C SER A 76 -4.29 11.53 15.85
N GLY A 77 -3.85 12.25 14.81
CA GLY A 77 -2.65 11.92 14.02
C GLY A 77 -1.38 12.31 14.74
N ASN A 78 -1.33 13.55 15.19
CA ASN A 78 -0.23 14.07 15.98
C ASN A 78 -0.05 13.27 17.27
N ILE A 79 -1.14 12.90 17.95
CA ILE A 79 -1.04 12.07 19.17
C ILE A 79 -0.43 10.71 18.85
N LEU A 80 -0.86 10.03 17.78
CA LEU A 80 -0.33 8.70 17.41
C LEU A 80 1.10 8.75 16.85
N SER A 81 1.46 9.79 16.09
CA SER A 81 2.81 9.93 15.53
C SER A 81 3.85 10.26 16.61
N HIS A 82 3.50 11.09 17.59
CA HIS A 82 4.36 11.34 18.76
C HIS A 82 4.35 10.18 19.77
N HIS A 83 3.38 9.27 19.67
CA HIS A 83 3.34 8.07 20.50
C HIS A 83 4.41 7.05 20.10
N MET A 84 5.03 7.14 18.91
CA MET A 84 6.02 6.15 18.48
C MET A 84 7.23 6.08 19.41
N ASP A 85 7.72 7.24 19.86
CA ASP A 85 8.80 7.33 20.86
C ASP A 85 8.36 6.77 22.21
N SER A 86 7.07 6.90 22.56
CA SER A 86 6.52 6.41 23.82
C SER A 86 6.08 4.93 23.78
N VAL A 87 5.74 4.33 22.64
CA VAL A 87 5.44 2.88 22.55
C VAL A 87 6.70 2.07 22.72
N ALA A 88 7.79 2.47 22.06
CA ALA A 88 9.09 1.80 22.15
C ALA A 88 9.68 1.85 23.57
N THR A 89 9.41 2.92 24.32
CA THR A 89 9.95 3.16 25.66
C THR A 89 9.02 2.73 26.81
N SER A 90 7.70 2.64 26.59
CA SER A 90 6.77 2.43 27.71
C SER A 90 6.52 0.98 28.11
N ASN A 91 6.44 0.02 27.17
CA ASN A 91 5.88 -1.31 27.45
C ASN A 91 6.41 -2.47 26.60
N MET A 92 7.52 -2.32 25.86
CA MET A 92 8.08 -3.37 24.98
C MET A 92 7.04 -4.02 24.02
N LYS A 93 6.09 -3.24 23.51
CA LYS A 93 5.14 -3.75 22.52
C LYS A 93 5.87 -3.97 21.19
N ASN A 94 5.51 -5.04 20.47
CA ASN A 94 6.03 -5.28 19.13
C ASN A 94 5.59 -4.16 18.18
N VAL A 95 6.56 -3.57 17.47
CA VAL A 95 6.32 -2.52 16.47
C VAL A 95 6.81 -3.02 15.11
N ILE A 96 5.99 -2.83 14.08
CA ILE A 96 6.33 -3.11 12.67
C ILE A 96 6.24 -1.78 11.92
N LEU A 97 7.33 -1.40 11.24
CA LEU A 97 7.46 -0.10 10.57
C LEU A 97 7.73 -0.27 9.08
N GLU A 98 6.94 0.41 8.25
CA GLU A 98 7.10 0.45 6.79
C GLU A 98 7.41 1.90 6.38
N LEU A 99 8.70 2.28 6.40
CA LEU A 99 9.14 3.70 6.34
C LEU A 99 9.51 4.18 4.92
N GLY A 100 9.07 3.48 3.89
CA GLY A 100 9.45 3.77 2.50
C GLY A 100 10.93 3.51 2.23
N GLY A 101 11.43 4.01 1.11
CA GLY A 101 12.83 3.82 0.76
C GLY A 101 13.30 4.63 -0.46
N LYS A 102 14.58 4.45 -0.77
CA LYS A 102 15.22 4.96 -2.00
C LYS A 102 15.52 3.78 -2.93
N SER A 103 14.46 3.09 -3.37
CA SER A 103 14.59 1.83 -4.10
C SER A 103 15.42 1.98 -5.36
N PRO A 104 16.48 1.16 -5.54
CA PRO A 104 17.33 1.22 -6.71
C PRO A 104 16.76 0.41 -7.88
N ALA A 105 16.94 0.93 -9.10
CA ALA A 105 16.95 0.14 -10.34
C ALA A 105 18.41 0.02 -10.82
N ILE A 106 18.87 -1.20 -11.09
CA ILE A 106 20.23 -1.48 -11.54
C ILE A 106 20.16 -2.12 -12.93
N ILE A 107 20.74 -1.47 -13.92
CA ILE A 107 20.60 -1.80 -15.35
C ILE A 107 21.98 -2.16 -15.89
N PHE A 108 22.16 -3.44 -16.21
CA PHE A 108 23.41 -3.97 -16.77
C PHE A 108 23.51 -3.76 -18.27
N SER A 109 24.72 -3.86 -18.81
CA SER A 109 25.02 -3.63 -20.24
C SER A 109 24.38 -4.66 -21.18
N ASP A 110 24.04 -5.84 -20.68
CA ASP A 110 23.38 -6.94 -21.40
C ASP A 110 21.84 -6.93 -21.28
N SER A 111 21.30 -5.94 -20.57
CA SER A 111 19.85 -5.80 -20.41
C SER A 111 19.17 -5.33 -21.70
N ASP A 112 17.89 -5.67 -21.85
CA ASP A 112 17.03 -5.04 -22.84
C ASP A 112 16.79 -3.57 -22.42
N ILE A 113 17.51 -2.65 -23.04
CA ILE A 113 17.48 -1.22 -22.72
C ILE A 113 16.07 -0.65 -22.90
N ALA A 114 15.35 -1.04 -23.96
CA ALA A 114 14.03 -0.50 -24.24
C ALA A 114 13.02 -0.91 -23.16
N LYS A 115 13.09 -2.17 -22.75
CA LYS A 115 12.27 -2.69 -21.64
C LYS A 115 12.65 -2.07 -20.30
N ALA A 116 13.95 -1.96 -20.01
CA ALA A 116 14.45 -1.38 -18.77
C ALA A 116 14.01 0.09 -18.61
N VAL A 117 14.03 0.86 -19.70
CA VAL A 117 13.50 2.23 -19.73
C VAL A 117 12.01 2.25 -19.40
N GLU A 118 11.21 1.40 -20.05
CA GLU A 118 9.76 1.38 -19.86
C GLU A 118 9.37 1.02 -18.42
N GLU A 119 9.93 -0.06 -17.88
CA GLU A 119 9.64 -0.53 -16.52
C GLU A 119 10.10 0.47 -15.44
N THR A 120 11.28 1.08 -15.63
CA THR A 120 11.78 2.09 -14.69
C THR A 120 10.93 3.36 -14.73
N LYS A 121 10.52 3.78 -15.93
CA LYS A 121 9.62 4.92 -16.14
C LYS A 121 8.27 4.66 -15.49
N ASP A 122 7.68 3.49 -15.72
CA ASP A 122 6.40 3.10 -15.11
C ASP A 122 6.48 3.07 -13.58
N SER A 123 7.54 2.51 -13.01
CA SER A 123 7.75 2.49 -11.55
C SER A 123 7.78 3.89 -10.93
N VAL A 124 8.45 4.84 -11.58
CA VAL A 124 8.55 6.23 -11.08
C VAL A 124 7.28 7.03 -11.34
N GLN A 125 6.57 6.79 -12.44
CA GLN A 125 5.36 7.55 -12.79
C GLN A 125 4.11 7.01 -12.12
N TRP A 126 4.11 5.76 -11.68
CA TRP A 126 2.96 5.16 -11.03
C TRP A 126 2.55 5.95 -9.79
N ASN A 127 1.25 6.27 -9.70
CA ASN A 127 0.67 7.12 -8.66
C ASN A 127 1.42 8.47 -8.50
N SER A 128 1.93 9.03 -9.60
CA SER A 128 2.76 10.23 -9.61
C SER A 128 4.01 10.11 -8.72
N GLY A 129 4.60 8.91 -8.65
CA GLY A 129 5.75 8.62 -7.82
C GLY A 129 5.46 8.48 -6.32
N GLN A 130 4.19 8.57 -5.91
CA GLN A 130 3.77 8.39 -4.52
C GLN A 130 3.63 6.90 -4.18
N VAL A 131 4.71 6.16 -4.37
CA VAL A 131 4.83 4.72 -4.11
C VAL A 131 6.07 4.49 -3.26
N CYS A 132 5.92 3.80 -2.14
CA CYS A 132 7.01 3.55 -1.19
C CYS A 132 8.20 2.79 -1.80
N MET A 133 7.94 1.98 -2.82
CA MET A 133 8.91 1.16 -3.54
C MET A 133 9.30 1.74 -4.91
N ALA A 134 8.98 3.01 -5.21
CA ALA A 134 9.32 3.61 -6.50
C ALA A 134 10.83 3.56 -6.77
N ASN A 135 11.21 3.21 -8.01
CA ASN A 135 12.60 3.12 -8.49
C ASN A 135 13.25 4.50 -8.63
N SER A 136 13.33 5.23 -7.53
CA SER A 136 13.72 6.64 -7.49
C SER A 136 15.23 6.87 -7.54
N ARG A 137 16.02 5.80 -7.63
CA ARG A 137 17.47 5.82 -7.82
C ARG A 137 17.83 4.83 -8.93
N ILE A 138 18.45 5.30 -9.99
CA ILE A 138 18.74 4.49 -11.18
C ILE A 138 20.25 4.41 -11.35
N TYR A 139 20.77 3.19 -11.47
CA TYR A 139 22.15 2.89 -11.81
C TYR A 139 22.16 2.19 -13.17
N ALA A 140 22.79 2.79 -14.16
CA ALA A 140 22.99 2.18 -15.47
C ALA A 140 24.49 1.94 -15.69
N HIS A 141 24.82 0.80 -16.29
CA HIS A 141 26.20 0.48 -16.66
C HIS A 141 26.75 1.56 -17.61
N GLU A 142 28.01 1.95 -17.41
CA GLU A 142 28.62 3.09 -18.11
C GLU A 142 28.51 3.00 -19.63
N SER A 143 28.65 1.79 -20.19
CA SER A 143 28.61 1.54 -21.63
C SER A 143 27.26 1.80 -22.28
N ILE A 144 26.17 1.82 -21.50
CA ILE A 144 24.80 2.04 -21.99
C ILE A 144 24.15 3.30 -21.40
N ALA A 145 24.84 3.99 -20.49
CA ALA A 145 24.27 5.06 -19.67
C ALA A 145 23.75 6.22 -20.53
N SER A 146 24.50 6.64 -21.55
CA SER A 146 24.09 7.72 -22.47
C SER A 146 22.80 7.39 -23.20
N THR A 147 22.74 6.21 -23.83
CA THR A 147 21.56 5.72 -24.55
C THR A 147 20.36 5.54 -23.63
N PHE A 148 20.57 4.99 -22.43
CA PHE A 148 19.51 4.81 -21.45
C PHE A 148 18.93 6.17 -21.02
N ILE A 149 19.77 7.15 -20.69
CA ILE A 149 19.33 8.49 -20.24
C ILE A 149 18.52 9.18 -21.33
N GLU A 150 18.98 9.14 -22.59
CA GLU A 150 18.28 9.76 -23.71
C GLU A 150 16.88 9.15 -23.90
N LEU A 151 16.80 7.82 -23.98
CA LEU A 151 15.54 7.10 -24.16
C LEU A 151 14.61 7.30 -22.96
N PHE A 152 15.14 7.26 -21.75
CA PHE A 152 14.39 7.47 -20.51
C PHE A 152 13.79 8.87 -20.49
N ASN A 153 14.58 9.92 -20.75
CA ASN A 153 14.07 11.30 -20.77
C ASN A 153 12.97 11.47 -21.81
N LYS A 154 13.15 10.93 -23.01
CA LYS A 154 12.15 11.00 -24.08
C LYS A 154 10.83 10.34 -23.67
N ARG A 155 10.89 9.14 -23.09
CA ARG A 155 9.70 8.38 -22.65
C ARG A 155 9.05 9.00 -21.42
N PHE A 156 9.86 9.47 -20.48
CA PHE A 156 9.39 10.09 -19.25
C PHE A 156 8.64 11.39 -19.53
N ALA A 157 9.15 12.22 -20.45
CA ALA A 157 8.53 13.47 -20.86
C ALA A 157 7.22 13.30 -21.65
N ALA A 158 6.98 12.13 -22.24
CA ALA A 158 5.77 11.85 -23.02
C ALA A 158 4.53 11.55 -22.16
N VAL A 159 4.65 11.58 -20.82
CA VAL A 159 3.53 11.27 -19.93
C VAL A 159 2.47 12.37 -19.98
N VAL A 160 1.21 11.96 -20.14
CA VAL A 160 0.08 12.87 -20.06
C VAL A 160 -0.23 13.14 -18.60
N ILE A 161 -0.26 14.42 -18.22
CA ILE A 161 -0.69 14.87 -16.90
C ILE A 161 -2.09 15.47 -17.04
N GLY A 162 -3.03 14.99 -16.26
CA GLY A 162 -4.42 15.42 -16.35
C GLY A 162 -5.21 15.19 -15.07
N ASN A 163 -6.49 15.56 -15.12
CA ASN A 163 -7.44 15.32 -14.05
C ASN A 163 -7.86 13.84 -14.08
N PRO A 164 -7.61 13.06 -13.00
CA PRO A 164 -7.91 11.63 -12.96
C PRO A 164 -9.41 11.29 -12.99
N LEU A 165 -10.29 12.29 -12.88
CA LEU A 165 -11.74 12.12 -12.98
C LEU A 165 -12.26 12.21 -14.43
N LEU A 166 -11.43 12.62 -15.39
CA LEU A 166 -11.84 12.76 -16.78
C LEU A 166 -11.63 11.44 -17.55
N PRO A 167 -12.58 11.03 -18.42
CA PRO A 167 -12.49 9.78 -19.19
C PRO A 167 -11.28 9.73 -20.13
N ASP A 168 -10.82 10.89 -20.58
CA ASP A 168 -9.74 11.03 -21.56
C ASP A 168 -8.35 10.99 -20.92
N ASP A 169 -8.23 10.83 -19.58
CA ASP A 169 -6.93 10.53 -18.98
C ASP A 169 -6.54 9.10 -19.37
N PRO A 170 -5.47 8.90 -20.17
CA PRO A 170 -5.04 7.58 -20.61
C PRO A 170 -4.60 6.66 -19.45
N ARG A 171 -4.55 7.18 -18.21
CA ARG A 171 -4.25 6.45 -16.97
C ARG A 171 -5.50 6.21 -16.09
N ALA A 172 -6.64 6.85 -16.39
CA ALA A 172 -7.89 6.66 -15.64
C ALA A 172 -8.56 5.31 -15.93
N THR A 173 -8.20 4.66 -17.04
CA THR A 173 -8.61 3.29 -17.35
C THR A 173 -7.53 2.33 -16.87
N GLY A 174 -7.77 1.69 -15.72
CA GLY A 174 -6.88 0.70 -15.15
C GLY A 174 -6.49 -0.40 -16.14
N ARG A 175 -5.18 -0.57 -16.32
CA ARG A 175 -4.60 -1.90 -16.51
C ARG A 175 -4.68 -2.67 -15.20
#